data_AF-A0A1S8YN35-F1
#
_entry.id   AF-A0A1S8YN35-F1
#
_cell.length_a   1.000
_cell.length_b   1.000
_cell.length_c   1.000
_cell.angle_alpha   90.00
_cell.angle_beta   90.00
_cell.angle_gamma   90.00
#
_symmetry.space_group_name_H-M   'P 1'
#
loop_
_entity.id
_entity.type
_entity.pdbx_description
1 polymer ?
#
loop_
_entity_poly.entity_id
_entity_poly.type
_entity_poly.pdbx_seq_one_letter_code
_entity_poly.pdbx_strand_id
1 'polypeptide(L)'
;MVNNNKNFDEIITTLTLVTTHGVIPSLLEFQYQIIQRVEKLSGSLKMHGHNEQSVDALQRLICLVIDIQTKKTLAPQGVKWEGYELEHVFYGYSDALLFDRDHAAAIFNSGIPEITHYAVQLITLAPIQFNDRQIQQMYMSTMDALNGYANTCYVQERNYVDTISKQEISYEETTEKCRFWPPFLIQVSVSIVILIMLWLSCWHFLRDSI
;
A
#
# COMPACT_ATOMS: atom_id res chain seq x y z
N MET A 1 23.45 -0.25 -9.42
CA MET A 1 22.27 -1.02 -9.85
C MET A 1 21.07 -0.48 -9.10
N VAL A 2 20.09 0.06 -9.81
CA VAL A 2 18.81 0.50 -9.23
C VAL A 2 17.95 -0.74 -9.03
N ASN A 3 17.42 -0.96 -7.84
CA ASN A 3 16.56 -2.12 -7.56
C ASN A 3 15.10 -1.74 -7.82
N ASN A 4 14.49 -2.31 -8.85
CA ASN A 4 13.09 -2.04 -9.23
C ASN A 4 12.14 -2.29 -8.05
N ASN A 5 12.37 -3.34 -7.26
CA ASN A 5 11.55 -3.65 -6.08
C ASN A 5 11.58 -2.51 -5.07
N LYS A 6 12.75 -1.93 -4.81
CA LYS A 6 12.87 -0.79 -3.90
C LYS A 6 12.08 0.43 -4.39
N ASN A 7 12.12 0.71 -5.69
CA ASN A 7 11.37 1.84 -6.25
C ASN A 7 9.86 1.60 -6.17
N PHE A 8 9.43 0.35 -6.41
CA PHE A 8 8.03 -0.03 -6.27
C PHE A 8 7.57 -0.02 -4.80
N ASP A 9 8.40 -0.47 -3.87
CA ASP A 9 8.14 -0.44 -2.42
C ASP A 9 7.93 1.00 -1.91
N GLU A 10 8.67 1.97 -2.45
CA GLU A 10 8.46 3.40 -2.15
C GLU A 10 7.05 3.86 -2.56
N ILE A 11 6.54 3.42 -3.72
CA ILE A 11 5.18 3.72 -4.18
C ILE A 11 4.14 3.03 -3.29
N ILE A 12 4.33 1.74 -3.01
CA ILE A 12 3.44 0.95 -2.14
C ILE A 12 3.35 1.53 -0.73
N THR A 13 4.48 1.95 -0.16
CA THR A 13 4.53 2.59 1.16
C THR A 13 3.73 3.89 1.15
N THR A 14 3.88 4.70 0.10
CA THR A 14 3.12 5.95 -0.07
C THR A 14 1.62 5.68 -0.12
N LEU A 15 1.21 4.72 -0.95
CA LEU A 15 -0.18 4.32 -1.11
C LEU A 15 -0.77 3.75 0.19
N THR A 16 0.02 2.99 0.95
CA THR A 16 -0.37 2.47 2.26
C THR A 16 -0.65 3.61 3.24
N LEU A 17 0.21 4.63 3.27
CA LEU A 17 0.00 5.80 4.12
C LEU A 17 -1.30 6.55 3.76
N VAL A 18 -1.62 6.67 2.48
CA VAL A 18 -2.86 7.30 2.02
C VAL A 18 -4.08 6.47 2.40
N THR A 19 -4.03 5.16 2.14
CA THR A 19 -5.17 4.26 2.41
C THR A 19 -5.43 4.03 3.90
N THR A 20 -4.42 4.24 4.74
CA THR A 20 -4.54 4.18 6.22
C THR A 20 -4.94 5.52 6.85
N HIS A 21 -5.35 6.51 6.05
CA HIS A 21 -5.72 7.86 6.52
C HIS A 21 -4.56 8.58 7.22
N GLY A 22 -3.33 8.35 6.76
CA GLY A 22 -2.17 9.11 7.19
C GLY A 22 -2.34 10.61 6.93
N VAL A 23 -1.70 11.42 7.75
CA VAL A 23 -1.75 12.89 7.61
C VAL A 23 -0.96 13.29 6.37
N ILE A 24 -1.63 13.96 5.42
CA ILE A 24 -1.00 14.58 4.25
C ILE A 24 -0.82 16.07 4.55
N PRO A 25 0.39 16.53 4.93
CA PRO A 25 0.60 17.92 5.35
C PRO A 25 0.51 18.92 4.19
N SER A 26 0.82 18.49 2.96
CA SER A 26 0.73 19.31 1.75
C SER A 26 0.42 18.44 0.54
N LEU A 27 -0.64 18.79 -0.21
CA LEU A 27 -1.03 18.08 -1.43
C LEU A 27 0.00 18.23 -2.55
N LEU A 28 0.58 19.42 -2.70
CA LEU A 28 1.59 19.70 -3.73
C LEU A 28 2.86 18.90 -3.48
N GLU A 29 3.33 18.87 -2.23
CA GLU A 29 4.51 18.09 -1.86
C GLU A 29 4.25 16.58 -2.04
N PHE A 30 3.06 16.14 -1.65
CA PHE A 30 2.65 14.76 -1.82
C PHE A 30 2.60 14.35 -3.31
N GLN A 31 1.99 15.18 -4.17
CA GLN A 31 1.97 14.98 -5.62
C GLN A 31 3.39 14.91 -6.18
N TYR A 32 4.25 15.86 -5.83
CA TYR A 32 5.64 15.92 -6.27
C TYR A 32 6.41 14.64 -5.91
N GLN A 33 6.29 14.16 -4.67
CA GLN A 33 6.94 12.93 -4.25
C GLN A 33 6.45 11.70 -5.03
N ILE A 34 5.16 11.62 -5.33
CA ILE A 34 4.63 10.51 -6.13
C ILE A 34 5.16 10.59 -7.56
N ILE A 35 5.16 11.77 -8.19
CA ILE A 35 5.70 11.97 -9.54
C ILE A 35 7.13 11.44 -9.61
N GLN A 36 8.00 11.86 -8.69
CA GLN A 36 9.39 11.41 -8.66
C GLN A 36 9.51 9.89 -8.51
N ARG A 37 8.70 9.27 -7.64
CA ARG A 37 8.72 7.81 -7.42
C ARG A 37 8.26 7.05 -8.66
N VAL A 38 7.22 7.52 -9.33
CA VAL A 38 6.67 6.94 -10.56
C VAL A 38 7.67 7.06 -11.72
N GLU A 39 8.28 8.22 -11.91
CA GLU A 39 9.30 8.43 -12.94
C GLU A 39 10.53 7.56 -12.68
N LYS A 40 10.98 7.47 -11.42
CA LYS A 40 12.12 6.65 -11.01
C LYS A 40 11.86 5.16 -11.26
N LEU A 41 10.66 4.66 -10.93
CA LEU A 41 10.27 3.27 -11.23
C LEU A 41 10.25 3.04 -12.74
N SER A 42 9.56 3.89 -13.50
CA SER A 42 9.40 3.73 -14.95
C SER A 42 10.73 3.81 -15.68
N GLY A 43 11.61 4.74 -15.30
CA GLY A 43 12.98 4.84 -15.81
C GLY A 43 13.81 3.61 -15.47
N SER A 44 13.68 3.09 -14.25
CA SER A 44 14.38 1.86 -13.83
C SER A 44 13.91 0.65 -14.64
N LEU A 45 12.61 0.48 -14.85
CA LEU A 45 12.06 -0.62 -15.65
C LEU A 45 12.55 -0.56 -17.11
N LYS A 46 12.55 0.63 -17.71
CA LYS A 46 13.08 0.84 -19.07
C LYS A 46 14.58 0.51 -19.15
N MET A 47 15.39 0.91 -18.16
CA MET A 47 16.81 0.56 -18.10
C MET A 47 17.07 -0.94 -17.98
N HIS A 48 16.14 -1.70 -17.38
CA HIS A 48 16.23 -3.17 -17.30
C HIS A 48 15.71 -3.87 -18.57
N GLY A 49 15.37 -3.12 -19.63
CA GLY A 49 14.98 -3.66 -20.93
C GLY A 49 13.51 -4.06 -21.04
N HIS A 50 12.66 -3.63 -20.10
CA HIS A 50 11.22 -3.89 -20.20
C HIS A 50 10.58 -3.10 -21.35
N ASN A 51 9.58 -3.71 -21.99
CA ASN A 51 8.84 -3.11 -23.10
C ASN A 51 8.17 -1.80 -22.68
N GLU A 52 8.33 -0.73 -23.47
CA GLU A 52 7.76 0.58 -23.20
C GLU A 52 6.25 0.56 -23.01
N GLN A 53 5.53 -0.27 -23.78
CA GLN A 53 4.07 -0.38 -23.67
C GLN A 53 3.64 -0.94 -22.31
N SER A 54 4.34 -1.97 -21.81
CA SER A 54 4.04 -2.57 -20.50
C SER A 54 4.42 -1.63 -19.36
N VAL A 55 5.51 -0.88 -19.50
CA VAL A 55 5.92 0.14 -18.52
C VAL A 55 4.92 1.29 -18.47
N ASP A 56 4.49 1.81 -19.63
CA ASP A 56 3.48 2.88 -19.70
C ASP A 56 2.14 2.39 -19.13
N ALA A 57 1.71 1.17 -19.46
CA ALA A 57 0.49 0.59 -18.90
C ALA A 57 0.56 0.50 -17.36
N LEU A 58 1.70 0.06 -16.80
CA LEU A 58 1.89 0.01 -15.35
C LEU A 58 1.87 1.43 -14.74
N GLN A 59 2.52 2.40 -15.39
CA GLN A 59 2.51 3.80 -14.97
C GLN A 59 1.08 4.37 -14.93
N ARG A 60 0.27 4.13 -15.96
CA ARG A 60 -1.15 4.51 -16.00
C ARG A 60 -1.95 3.87 -14.88
N LEU A 61 -1.74 2.58 -14.63
CA LEU A 61 -2.40 1.87 -13.52
C LEU A 61 -2.02 2.47 -12.16
N ILE A 62 -0.75 2.81 -11.94
CA ILE A 62 -0.29 3.47 -10.72
C ILE A 62 -0.97 4.83 -10.55
N CYS A 63 -1.00 5.65 -11.59
CA CYS A 63 -1.68 6.95 -11.57
C CYS A 63 -3.16 6.79 -11.21
N LEU A 64 -3.85 5.89 -11.91
CA LEU A 64 -5.27 5.59 -11.67
C LEU A 64 -5.55 5.18 -10.22
N VAL A 65 -4.78 4.22 -9.70
CA VAL A 65 -4.96 3.71 -8.34
C VAL A 65 -4.71 4.81 -7.32
N ILE A 66 -3.62 5.56 -7.44
CA ILE A 66 -3.29 6.62 -6.50
C ILE A 66 -4.32 7.74 -6.54
N ASP A 67 -4.76 8.18 -7.72
CA ASP A 67 -5.77 9.24 -7.85
C ASP A 67 -7.10 8.82 -7.22
N ILE A 68 -7.54 7.57 -7.46
CA ILE A 68 -8.78 7.03 -6.85
C ILE A 68 -8.65 6.95 -5.33
N GLN A 69 -7.57 6.37 -4.80
CA GLN A 69 -7.43 6.22 -3.35
C GLN A 69 -7.25 7.57 -2.66
N THR A 70 -6.49 8.49 -3.25
CA THR A 70 -6.30 9.83 -2.69
C THR A 70 -7.61 10.59 -2.65
N LYS A 71 -8.39 10.60 -3.74
CA LYS A 71 -9.74 11.19 -3.77
C LYS A 71 -10.63 10.60 -2.67
N LYS A 72 -10.63 9.27 -2.54
CA LYS A 72 -11.44 8.55 -1.54
C LYS A 72 -11.04 8.89 -0.11
N THR A 73 -9.74 8.97 0.20
CA THR A 73 -9.23 9.29 1.55
C THR A 73 -9.45 10.75 1.92
N LEU A 74 -9.34 11.68 0.96
CA LEU A 74 -9.45 13.12 1.21
C LEU A 74 -10.89 13.62 1.27
N ALA A 75 -11.82 12.97 0.54
CA ALA A 75 -13.22 13.40 0.49
C ALA A 75 -13.90 13.55 1.87
N PRO A 76 -13.73 12.61 2.85
CA PRO A 76 -14.26 12.78 4.20
C PRO A 76 -13.68 13.95 4.99
N GLN A 77 -12.49 14.43 4.60
CA GLN A 77 -11.78 15.54 5.24
C GLN A 77 -12.16 16.90 4.62
N GLY A 78 -13.03 16.91 3.60
CA GLY A 78 -13.39 18.11 2.84
C GLY A 78 -12.25 18.64 1.95
N VAL A 79 -11.20 17.83 1.76
CA VAL A 79 -10.05 18.17 0.93
C VAL A 79 -10.25 17.61 -0.48
N LYS A 80 -9.94 18.43 -1.47
CA LYS A 80 -10.11 18.14 -2.90
C LYS A 80 -8.78 17.74 -3.53
N TRP A 81 -8.77 16.62 -4.25
CA TRP A 81 -7.61 16.19 -5.04
C TRP A 81 -7.61 16.79 -6.45
N GLU A 82 -8.70 17.44 -6.84
CA GLU A 82 -8.87 18.09 -8.13
C GLU A 82 -7.77 19.15 -8.37
N GLY A 83 -7.10 19.04 -9.51
CA GLY A 83 -5.94 19.85 -9.88
C GLY A 83 -4.59 19.23 -9.48
N TYR A 84 -4.60 18.13 -8.72
CA TYR A 84 -3.40 17.39 -8.33
C TYR A 84 -3.32 15.99 -8.94
N GLU A 85 -4.27 15.61 -9.79
CA GLU A 85 -4.31 14.29 -10.41
C GLU A 85 -3.04 13.97 -11.20
N LEU A 86 -2.49 12.78 -10.95
CA LEU A 86 -1.33 12.28 -11.65
C LEU A 86 -1.64 12.01 -13.11
N GLU A 87 -2.88 11.62 -13.41
CA GLU A 87 -3.41 11.54 -14.78
C GLU A 87 -3.04 12.79 -15.59
N HIS A 88 -3.38 13.98 -15.08
CA HIS A 88 -3.18 15.24 -15.79
C HIS A 88 -1.71 15.64 -15.87
N VAL A 89 -0.91 15.27 -14.87
CA VAL A 89 0.53 15.55 -14.89
C VAL A 89 1.24 14.73 -15.96
N PHE A 90 0.96 13.43 -16.05
CA PHE A 90 1.68 12.54 -16.95
C PHE A 90 1.09 12.50 -18.36
N TYR A 91 -0.23 12.64 -18.49
CA TYR A 91 -0.96 12.40 -19.74
C TYR A 91 -1.78 13.61 -20.22
N GLY A 92 -1.79 14.70 -19.46
CA GLY A 92 -2.54 15.91 -19.79
C GLY A 92 -4.05 15.78 -19.59
N TYR A 93 -4.78 16.76 -20.12
CA TYR A 93 -6.24 16.76 -20.11
C TYR A 93 -6.75 16.10 -21.40
N SER A 94 -7.34 14.92 -21.27
CA SER A 94 -7.89 14.13 -22.38
C SER A 94 -9.19 13.48 -21.95
N ASP A 95 -10.12 13.30 -22.88
CA ASP A 95 -11.35 12.52 -22.67
C ASP A 95 -11.10 11.00 -22.78
N ALA A 96 -9.89 10.60 -23.20
CA ALA A 96 -9.52 9.20 -23.28
C ALA A 96 -9.40 8.58 -21.88
N LEU A 97 -9.81 7.31 -21.75
CA LEU A 97 -9.61 6.56 -20.51
C LEU A 97 -8.12 6.45 -20.20
N LEU A 98 -7.72 6.82 -18.98
CA LEU A 98 -6.34 6.68 -18.52
C LEU A 98 -5.84 5.23 -18.62
N PHE A 99 -6.71 4.26 -18.33
CA PHE A 99 -6.41 2.83 -18.36
C PHE A 99 -7.57 2.06 -19.00
N ASP A 100 -7.28 1.33 -20.08
CA ASP A 100 -8.24 0.56 -20.86
C ASP A 100 -7.80 -0.91 -21.02
N ARG A 101 -8.47 -1.63 -21.93
CA ARG A 101 -8.20 -3.04 -22.20
C ARG A 101 -6.82 -3.30 -22.77
N ASP A 102 -6.32 -2.41 -23.63
CA ASP A 102 -5.03 -2.60 -24.28
C ASP A 102 -3.91 -2.43 -23.25
N HIS A 103 -4.06 -1.45 -22.35
CA HIS A 103 -3.17 -1.29 -21.19
C HIS A 103 -3.23 -2.50 -20.26
N ALA A 104 -4.43 -3.01 -19.94
CA ALA A 104 -4.58 -4.20 -19.12
C ALA A 104 -3.92 -5.43 -19.76
N ALA A 105 -4.09 -5.63 -21.06
CA ALA A 105 -3.45 -6.72 -21.80
C ALA A 105 -1.92 -6.56 -21.80
N ALA A 106 -1.41 -5.33 -21.95
CA ALA A 106 0.02 -5.03 -21.91
C ALA A 106 0.68 -5.28 -20.54
N ILE A 107 -0.12 -5.42 -19.47
CA ILE A 107 0.36 -5.85 -18.15
C ILE A 107 0.15 -7.36 -18.01
N PHE A 108 -1.10 -7.80 -18.00
CA PHE A 108 -1.49 -9.14 -17.56
C PHE A 108 -1.19 -10.25 -18.58
N ASN A 109 -1.14 -9.91 -19.88
CA ASN A 109 -0.82 -10.86 -20.95
C ASN A 109 0.63 -10.71 -21.46
N SER A 110 1.42 -9.80 -20.90
CA SER A 110 2.78 -9.50 -21.37
C SER A 110 3.78 -10.64 -21.20
N GLY A 111 3.48 -11.60 -20.33
CA GLY A 111 4.42 -12.66 -19.93
C GLY A 111 5.60 -12.14 -19.10
N ILE A 112 5.58 -10.86 -18.66
CA ILE A 112 6.62 -10.24 -17.83
C ILE A 112 6.23 -10.38 -16.35
N PRO A 113 6.82 -11.32 -15.59
CA PRO A 113 6.34 -11.63 -14.24
C PRO A 113 6.48 -10.45 -13.27
N GLU A 114 7.51 -9.62 -13.44
CA GLU A 114 7.79 -8.47 -12.57
C GLU A 114 6.70 -7.39 -12.67
N ILE A 115 6.35 -6.95 -13.89
CA ILE A 115 5.30 -5.94 -14.12
C ILE A 115 3.93 -6.46 -13.68
N THR A 116 3.64 -7.72 -14.00
CA THR A 116 2.40 -8.38 -13.58
C THR A 116 2.31 -8.46 -12.06
N HIS A 117 3.40 -8.82 -11.38
CA HIS A 117 3.46 -8.88 -9.92
C HIS A 117 3.19 -7.50 -9.30
N TYR A 118 3.83 -6.44 -9.80
CA TYR A 118 3.60 -5.08 -9.33
C TYR A 118 2.15 -4.63 -9.51
N ALA A 119 1.56 -4.89 -10.67
CA ALA A 119 0.16 -4.55 -10.91
C ALA A 119 -0.79 -5.31 -9.97
N VAL A 120 -0.59 -6.61 -9.79
CA VAL A 120 -1.40 -7.44 -8.89
C VAL A 120 -1.27 -6.98 -7.45
N GLN A 121 -0.05 -6.72 -6.98
CA GLN A 121 0.21 -6.24 -5.62
C GLN A 121 -0.45 -4.88 -5.38
N LEU A 122 -0.33 -3.96 -6.34
CA LEU A 122 -0.95 -2.63 -6.27
C LEU A 122 -2.48 -2.71 -6.14
N ILE A 123 -3.14 -3.50 -7.00
CA ILE A 123 -4.60 -3.67 -6.99
C ILE A 123 -5.05 -4.38 -5.71
N THR A 124 -4.28 -5.35 -5.23
CA THR A 124 -4.63 -6.10 -4.01
C THR A 124 -4.56 -5.22 -2.77
N LEU A 125 -3.55 -4.33 -2.69
CA LEU A 125 -3.41 -3.38 -1.59
C LEU A 125 -4.47 -2.28 -1.62
N ALA A 126 -4.78 -1.78 -2.82
CA ALA A 126 -5.68 -0.67 -3.04
C ALA A 126 -6.73 -1.04 -4.09
N PRO A 127 -7.78 -1.78 -3.70
CA PRO A 127 -8.78 -2.26 -4.64
C PRO A 127 -9.46 -1.12 -5.37
N ILE A 128 -9.45 -1.22 -6.70
CA ILE A 128 -10.19 -0.33 -7.61
C ILE A 128 -11.27 -1.13 -8.35
N GLN A 129 -12.39 -0.47 -8.62
CA GLN A 129 -13.43 -1.06 -9.45
C GLN A 129 -13.15 -0.74 -10.91
N PHE A 130 -12.83 -1.76 -11.69
CA PHE A 130 -12.78 -1.61 -13.15
C PHE A 130 -14.22 -1.64 -13.69
N ASN A 131 -14.61 -0.64 -14.47
CA ASN A 131 -15.91 -0.65 -15.14
C ASN A 131 -15.99 -1.71 -16.25
N ASP A 132 -14.83 -2.15 -16.75
CA ASP A 132 -14.72 -3.13 -17.82
C ASP A 132 -14.57 -4.56 -17.28
N ARG A 133 -15.52 -5.44 -17.61
CA ARG A 133 -15.51 -6.85 -17.19
C ARG A 133 -14.31 -7.63 -17.73
N GLN A 134 -13.78 -7.28 -18.90
CA GLN A 134 -12.63 -8.00 -19.47
C GLN A 134 -11.36 -7.70 -18.69
N ILE A 135 -11.18 -6.45 -18.24
CA ILE A 135 -10.06 -6.07 -17.36
C ILE A 135 -10.15 -6.84 -16.03
N GLN A 136 -11.35 -6.93 -15.46
CA GLN A 136 -11.57 -7.72 -14.25
C GLN A 136 -11.22 -9.19 -14.44
N GLN A 137 -11.63 -9.79 -15.57
CA GLN A 137 -11.31 -11.19 -15.88
C GLN A 137 -9.80 -11.42 -16.03
N MET A 138 -9.09 -10.53 -16.73
CA MET A 138 -7.63 -10.61 -16.88
C MET A 138 -6.90 -10.52 -15.52
N TYR A 139 -7.34 -9.61 -14.64
CA TYR A 139 -6.80 -9.52 -13.30
C TYR A 139 -7.07 -10.79 -12.48
N MET A 140 -8.32 -11.27 -12.45
CA MET A 140 -8.70 -12.44 -11.67
C MET A 140 -7.98 -13.71 -12.14
N SER A 141 -7.89 -13.95 -13.45
CA SER A 141 -7.15 -15.11 -13.98
C SER A 141 -5.67 -15.07 -13.63
N THR A 142 -5.07 -13.87 -13.62
CA THR A 142 -3.68 -13.67 -13.25
C THR A 142 -3.47 -13.91 -11.75
N MET A 143 -4.38 -13.40 -10.92
CA MET A 143 -4.34 -13.60 -9.47
C MET A 143 -4.48 -15.08 -9.10
N ASP A 144 -5.40 -15.79 -9.75
CA ASP A 144 -5.58 -17.24 -9.57
C ASP A 144 -4.34 -18.02 -9.99
N ALA A 145 -3.70 -17.67 -11.10
CA ALA A 145 -2.46 -18.29 -11.53
C ALA A 145 -1.35 -18.10 -10.48
N LEU A 146 -1.15 -16.88 -9.97
CA LEU A 146 -0.15 -16.58 -8.94
C LEU A 146 -0.41 -17.34 -7.63
N ASN A 147 -1.66 -17.45 -7.21
CA ASN A 147 -2.05 -18.23 -6.02
C ASN A 147 -1.89 -19.75 -6.24
N GLY A 148 -2.15 -20.23 -7.45
CA GLY A 148 -1.93 -21.62 -7.85
C GLY A 148 -0.46 -22.03 -7.76
N TYR A 149 0.46 -21.15 -8.18
CA TYR A 149 1.90 -21.36 -8.04
C TYR A 149 2.37 -21.36 -6.58
N ALA A 150 1.78 -20.51 -5.72
CA ALA A 150 2.09 -20.50 -4.29
C ALA A 150 1.75 -21.83 -3.60
N ASN A 151 0.63 -22.48 -3.97
CA ASN A 151 0.24 -23.78 -3.41
C ASN A 151 1.19 -24.94 -3.78
N THR A 152 1.93 -24.84 -4.90
CA THR A 152 2.93 -25.85 -5.28
C THR A 152 4.32 -25.60 -4.69
N CYS A 153 4.65 -24.37 -4.30
CA CYS A 153 5.98 -24.02 -3.80
C CYS A 153 6.20 -24.33 -2.31
N TYR A 154 5.14 -24.61 -1.53
CA TYR A 154 5.27 -25.02 -0.12
C TYR A 154 5.64 -26.50 0.09
N VAL A 155 5.88 -27.28 -0.97
CA VAL A 155 6.23 -28.72 -0.86
C VAL A 155 7.68 -29.03 -1.28
N GLN A 156 8.45 -28.10 -1.85
CA GLN A 156 9.82 -28.39 -2.30
C GLN A 156 10.89 -27.95 -1.30
N GLU A 157 11.10 -28.84 -0.31
CA GLU A 157 12.36 -29.21 0.32
C GLU A 157 13.48 -28.14 0.42
N ARG A 158 13.59 -27.58 1.64
CA ARG A 158 14.79 -26.93 2.16
C ARG A 158 15.88 -28.00 2.38
N ASN A 159 16.57 -28.40 1.32
CA ASN A 159 17.80 -29.18 1.40
C ASN A 159 18.94 -28.38 0.75
N TYR A 160 19.62 -27.55 1.54
CA TYR A 160 21.04 -27.27 1.29
C TYR A 160 21.78 -27.29 2.62
N VAL A 161 22.71 -28.24 2.67
CA VAL A 161 23.55 -28.61 3.80
C VAL A 161 24.54 -27.50 4.14
N ASP A 162 24.79 -27.38 5.44
CA ASP A 162 25.78 -26.58 6.14
C ASP A 162 27.12 -26.39 5.41
N THR A 163 27.59 -25.14 5.38
CA THR A 163 28.95 -24.83 5.86
C THR A 163 29.00 -23.38 6.36
N ILE A 164 28.59 -23.15 7.61
CA ILE A 164 28.91 -21.91 8.33
C ILE A 164 30.07 -22.23 9.28
N SER A 165 31.24 -21.69 8.93
CA SER A 165 32.40 -21.61 9.80
C SER A 165 32.03 -20.85 11.07
N LYS A 166 32.21 -21.55 12.18
CA LYS A 166 32.15 -21.12 13.59
C LYS A 166 32.65 -19.68 13.78
N GLN A 167 31.72 -18.75 14.04
CA GLN A 167 32.03 -17.54 14.79
C GLN A 167 31.02 -17.42 15.93
N GLU A 168 31.55 -17.67 17.11
CA GLU A 168 30.90 -17.60 18.41
C GLU A 168 30.48 -16.14 18.65
N ILE A 169 29.18 -15.86 18.59
CA ILE A 169 28.61 -14.62 19.09
C ILE A 169 27.56 -15.00 20.13
N SER A 170 27.91 -14.65 21.37
CA SER A 170 27.09 -14.67 22.57
C SER A 170 25.72 -14.05 22.32
N TYR A 171 24.67 -14.83 22.49
CA TYR A 171 23.29 -14.35 22.53
C TYR A 171 23.00 -13.75 23.90
N GLU A 172 23.03 -12.43 23.98
CA GLU A 172 22.28 -11.72 25.02
C GLU A 172 20.83 -11.62 24.53
N GLU A 173 19.96 -12.38 25.20
CA GLU A 173 18.52 -12.45 24.96
C GLU A 173 17.89 -11.08 25.23
N THR A 174 17.77 -10.23 24.21
CA THR A 174 16.97 -9.02 24.27
C THR A 174 15.56 -9.34 23.78
N THR A 175 14.72 -9.71 24.74
CA THR A 175 13.26 -9.69 24.59
C THR A 175 12.79 -8.24 24.49
N GLU A 176 12.85 -7.65 23.29
CA GLU A 176 12.17 -6.38 23.02
C GLU A 176 10.65 -6.62 22.93
N LYS A 177 10.02 -6.57 24.11
CA LYS A 177 8.58 -6.40 24.29
C LYS A 177 8.08 -5.24 23.41
N CYS A 178 7.06 -5.52 22.60
CA CYS A 178 6.24 -4.54 21.87
C CYS A 178 5.90 -3.34 22.77
N ARG A 179 6.59 -2.22 22.55
CA ARG A 179 6.55 -1.01 23.38
C ARG A 179 5.56 0.04 22.86
N PHE A 180 4.43 -0.38 22.29
CA PHE A 180 3.51 0.54 21.60
C PHE A 180 2.20 0.84 22.35
N TRP A 181 1.91 0.15 23.47
CA TRP A 181 0.63 0.26 24.18
C TRP A 181 0.60 0.95 25.57
N PRO A 182 1.71 1.36 26.23
CA PRO A 182 1.60 1.84 27.60
C PRO A 182 0.82 3.17 27.80
N PRO A 183 0.89 4.20 26.92
CA PRO A 183 0.22 5.46 27.24
C PRO A 183 -1.31 5.36 27.13
N PHE A 184 -1.83 4.55 26.21
CA PHE A 184 -3.28 4.39 26.00
C PHE A 184 -3.94 3.64 27.17
N LEU A 185 -3.32 2.57 27.67
CA LEU A 185 -3.86 1.80 28.80
C LEU A 185 -3.82 2.58 30.12
N ILE A 186 -2.80 3.41 30.34
CA ILE A 186 -2.71 4.28 31.51
C ILE A 186 -3.81 5.35 31.47
N GLN A 187 -4.09 5.92 30.30
CA GLN A 187 -5.11 6.96 30.16
C GLN A 187 -6.53 6.42 30.40
N VAL A 188 -6.82 5.18 29.96
CA VAL A 188 -8.10 4.52 30.21
C VAL A 188 -8.25 4.16 31.70
N SER A 189 -7.19 3.67 32.35
CA SER A 189 -7.28 3.29 33.76
C SER A 189 -7.53 4.50 34.68
N VAL A 190 -6.86 5.63 34.45
CA VAL A 190 -7.10 6.87 35.21
C VAL A 190 -8.53 7.37 35.03
N SER A 191 -9.05 7.32 33.80
CA SER A 191 -10.42 7.76 33.50
C SER A 191 -11.47 6.91 34.23
N ILE A 192 -11.26 5.59 34.29
CA ILE A 192 -12.15 4.67 35.01
C ILE A 192 -12.12 4.94 36.52
N VAL A 193 -10.94 5.17 37.11
CA VAL A 193 -10.82 5.46 38.54
C VAL A 193 -11.53 6.77 38.92
N ILE A 194 -11.42 7.81 38.09
CA ILE A 194 -12.15 9.08 38.30
C ILE A 194 -13.66 8.85 38.22
N LEU A 195 -14.13 8.08 37.24
CA LEU A 195 -15.55 7.74 37.10
C LEU A 195 -16.08 6.98 38.32
N ILE A 196 -15.32 6.01 38.85
CA ILE A 196 -15.70 5.26 40.05
C ILE A 196 -15.75 6.18 41.27
N MET A 197 -14.75 7.05 41.47
CA MET A 197 -14.73 7.99 42.58
C MET A 197 -15.89 8.99 42.53
N LEU A 198 -16.21 9.49 41.34
CA LEU A 198 -17.30 10.43 41.14
C LEU A 198 -18.66 9.74 41.35
N TRP A 199 -18.80 8.50 40.89
CA TRP A 199 -19.98 7.68 41.13
C TRP A 199 -20.18 7.38 42.62
N LEU A 200 -19.12 6.99 43.35
CA LEU A 200 -19.18 6.76 44.80
C LEU A 200 -19.49 8.04 45.58
N SER A 201 -18.94 9.17 45.16
CA SER A 201 -19.22 10.47 45.79
C SER A 201 -20.68 10.89 45.58
N CYS A 202 -21.20 10.73 44.35
CA CYS A 202 -22.61 10.96 44.07
C CYS A 202 -23.51 10.01 44.87
N TRP A 203 -23.17 8.72 44.94
CA TRP A 203 -23.91 7.74 45.73
C TRP A 203 -23.94 8.12 47.21
N HIS A 204 -22.79 8.49 47.80
CA HIS A 204 -22.72 8.84 49.21
C HIS A 204 -23.52 10.10 49.52
N PHE A 205 -23.42 11.12 48.66
CA PHE A 205 -24.17 12.36 48.80
C PHE A 205 -25.68 12.15 48.69
N LEU A 206 -26.14 11.32 47.73
CA LEU A 206 -27.54 10.95 47.60
C LEU A 206 -28.04 10.15 48.80
N ARG A 207 -27.20 9.27 49.37
CA ARG A 207 -27.54 8.48 50.56
C ARG A 207 -27.69 9.33 51.82
N ASP A 208 -26.92 10.40 51.97
CA ASP A 208 -27.02 11.30 53.12
C ASP A 208 -28.13 12.36 52.95
N SER A 209 -28.77 12.42 51.78
CA SER A 209 -29.87 13.35 51.47
C SER A 209 -31.29 12.76 51.60
N ILE A 210 -31.39 11.47 51.99
CA ILE A 210 -32.63 10.73 52.28
C ILE A 210 -32.64 10.37 53.77
#